data_AF-A0A1H6IF05-F1
#
_entry.id   AF-A0A1H6IF05-F1
#
_cell.length_a   1.000
_cell.length_b   1.000
_cell.length_c   1.000
_cell.angle_alpha   90.00
_cell.angle_beta   90.00
_cell.angle_gamma   90.00
#
_symmetry.space_group_name_H-M   'P 1'
#
loop_
_entity.id
_entity.type
_entity.pdbx_description
1 polymer ?
#
loop_
_entity_poly.entity_id
_entity_poly.type
_entity_poly.pdbx_seq_one_letter_code
_entity_poly.pdbx_strand_id
1 'polypeptide(L)'
;MSIDRLRGIFSAVALLATVTLAVSPARADRCDDLARQLKSQIDGLSVGRTAANVIYLSHPAAKQLRLGCASRNFSNELYAASATRKPAPAFTDLVASAAAVIFTIPKPDTVKGTTRCLGRMGIFRGDDVKLRYRRLDLRCTRNKTSANITISRGKDE
;
A
#
# COMPACT_ATOMS: atom_id res chain seq x y z
N MET A 1 -35.73 -39.95 -44.60
CA MET A 1 -35.36 -38.76 -45.39
C MET A 1 -36.63 -38.02 -45.80
N SER A 2 -36.96 -36.95 -45.09
CA SER A 2 -37.75 -35.80 -45.58
C SER A 2 -37.80 -34.77 -44.46
N ILE A 3 -36.89 -33.81 -44.61
CA ILE A 3 -36.85 -32.52 -43.94
C ILE A 3 -37.92 -31.70 -44.64
N ASP A 4 -38.96 -31.26 -43.92
CA ASP A 4 -39.73 -30.04 -44.21
C ASP A 4 -40.99 -30.00 -43.35
N ARG A 5 -40.96 -29.26 -42.23
CA ARG A 5 -42.09 -28.41 -41.80
C ARG A 5 -41.57 -27.21 -41.04
N LEU A 6 -41.32 -26.18 -41.85
CA LEU A 6 -41.18 -24.79 -41.50
C LEU A 6 -42.36 -24.30 -40.61
N ARG A 7 -42.00 -23.37 -39.70
CA ARG A 7 -42.80 -22.25 -39.13
C ARG A 7 -43.44 -22.42 -37.75
N GLY A 8 -43.04 -21.49 -36.88
CA GLY A 8 -43.67 -21.11 -35.62
C GLY A 8 -42.90 -21.74 -34.45
N ILE A 9 -42.15 -21.00 -33.65
CA ILE A 9 -42.63 -19.89 -32.82
C ILE A 9 -41.42 -19.07 -32.38
N PHE A 10 -41.58 -17.74 -32.41
CA PHE A 10 -40.71 -16.74 -31.84
C PHE A 10 -40.36 -17.06 -30.38
N SER A 11 -39.10 -16.85 -29.99
CA SER A 11 -38.68 -16.04 -28.82
C SER A 11 -37.42 -16.60 -28.16
N ALA A 12 -36.44 -15.69 -27.99
CA ALA A 12 -35.65 -15.45 -26.79
C ALA A 12 -34.96 -16.68 -26.13
N VAL A 13 -33.67 -16.69 -25.83
CA VAL A 13 -32.94 -15.70 -25.04
C VAL A 13 -31.45 -15.94 -25.29
N ALA A 14 -30.73 -14.95 -25.81
CA ALA A 14 -29.28 -14.92 -25.72
C ALA A 14 -28.92 -14.52 -24.28
N LEU A 15 -28.71 -15.50 -23.40
CA LEU A 15 -28.29 -15.26 -22.02
C LEU A 15 -26.77 -15.04 -22.01
N LEU A 16 -26.38 -13.81 -22.31
CA LEU A 16 -25.05 -13.26 -22.03
C LEU A 16 -24.84 -13.28 -20.51
N ALA A 17 -24.15 -14.30 -20.01
CA ALA A 17 -23.63 -14.33 -18.65
C ALA A 17 -22.44 -13.35 -18.55
N THR A 18 -22.72 -12.06 -18.43
CA THR A 18 -21.71 -11.07 -18.03
C THR A 18 -21.37 -11.32 -16.57
N VAL A 19 -20.29 -12.06 -16.32
CA VAL A 19 -19.63 -12.12 -15.02
C VAL A 19 -19.13 -10.71 -14.69
N THR A 20 -19.90 -9.97 -13.90
CA THR A 20 -19.46 -8.68 -13.36
C THR A 20 -18.31 -8.94 -12.39
N LEU A 21 -17.09 -8.72 -12.86
CA LEU A 21 -15.92 -8.55 -12.00
C LEU A 21 -16.27 -7.48 -10.96
N ALA A 22 -16.31 -7.88 -9.69
CA ALA A 22 -16.56 -6.99 -8.56
C ALA A 22 -15.39 -6.00 -8.39
N VAL A 23 -15.35 -4.97 -9.23
CA VAL A 23 -14.60 -3.74 -8.97
C VAL A 23 -15.31 -3.08 -7.81
N SER A 24 -14.69 -3.05 -6.64
CA SER A 24 -15.27 -2.46 -5.42
C SER A 24 -14.91 -0.97 -5.33
N PRO A 25 -15.79 -0.03 -5.74
CA PRO A 25 -15.52 1.42 -5.65
C PRO A 25 -15.21 1.85 -4.21
N ALA A 26 -15.91 1.28 -3.23
CA ALA A 26 -15.76 1.60 -1.81
C ALA A 26 -14.34 1.33 -1.21
N ARG A 27 -13.46 0.62 -1.91
CA ARG A 27 -12.05 0.46 -1.49
C ARG A 27 -11.14 1.54 -2.04
N ALA A 28 -11.42 2.02 -3.24
CA ALA A 28 -10.69 3.14 -3.83
C ALA A 28 -10.96 4.41 -3.00
N ASP A 29 -12.23 4.67 -2.68
CA ASP A 29 -12.65 5.83 -1.90
C ASP A 29 -11.92 5.93 -0.55
N ARG A 30 -11.85 4.83 0.21
CA ARG A 30 -11.14 4.81 1.51
C ARG A 30 -9.64 5.03 1.38
N CYS A 31 -9.03 4.58 0.29
CA CYS A 31 -7.60 4.78 0.07
C CYS A 31 -7.31 6.24 -0.30
N ASP A 32 -8.16 6.84 -1.13
CA ASP A 32 -8.08 8.25 -1.49
C ASP A 32 -8.32 9.15 -0.27
N ASP A 33 -9.25 8.78 0.62
CA ASP A 33 -9.47 9.46 1.90
C ASP A 33 -8.24 9.41 2.80
N LEU A 34 -7.59 8.24 2.92
CA LEU A 34 -6.33 8.10 3.64
C LEU A 34 -5.22 8.99 3.03
N ALA A 35 -5.12 9.06 1.71
CA ALA A 35 -4.16 9.94 1.04
C ALA A 35 -4.43 11.43 1.35
N ARG A 36 -5.71 11.84 1.36
CA ARG A 36 -6.13 13.19 1.76
C ARG A 36 -5.81 13.48 3.22
N GLN A 37 -6.03 12.51 4.11
CA GLN A 37 -5.71 12.63 5.53
C GLN A 37 -4.20 12.73 5.78
N LEU A 38 -3.40 11.95 5.04
CA LEU A 38 -1.94 12.07 5.10
C LEU A 38 -1.50 13.47 4.68
N LYS A 39 -2.09 14.03 3.60
CA LYS A 39 -1.78 15.38 3.12
C LYS A 39 -2.14 16.46 4.15
N SER A 40 -3.21 16.29 4.91
CA SER A 40 -3.62 17.27 5.91
C SER A 40 -2.84 17.19 7.23
N GLN A 41 -2.26 16.03 7.55
CA GLN A 41 -1.56 15.81 8.82
C GLN A 41 -0.03 15.82 8.72
N ILE A 42 0.53 15.72 7.51
CA ILE A 42 1.97 15.67 7.28
C ILE A 42 2.37 16.87 6.42
N ASP A 43 3.08 17.82 7.03
CA ASP A 43 3.59 19.00 6.36
C ASP A 43 4.49 18.63 5.18
N GLY A 44 4.34 19.33 4.06
CA GLY A 44 5.14 19.09 2.86
C GLY A 44 4.80 17.80 2.10
N LEU A 45 3.77 17.05 2.52
CA LEU A 45 3.27 15.91 1.77
C LEU A 45 2.34 16.35 0.63
N SER A 46 2.57 15.80 -0.56
CA SER A 46 1.67 15.95 -1.70
C SER A 46 1.19 14.60 -2.21
N VAL A 47 -0.07 14.57 -2.65
CA VAL A 47 -0.69 13.41 -3.31
C VAL A 47 -0.50 13.58 -4.81
N GLY A 48 0.13 12.58 -5.42
CA GLY A 48 0.37 12.53 -6.86
C GLY A 48 -0.64 11.64 -7.57
N ARG A 49 -0.17 10.94 -8.60
CA ARG A 49 -0.98 10.04 -9.41
C ARG A 49 -1.39 8.77 -8.65
N THR A 50 -2.56 8.23 -9.01
CA THR A 50 -3.03 6.90 -8.57
C THR A 50 -2.93 5.93 -9.74
N ALA A 51 -2.28 4.78 -9.53
CA ALA A 51 -2.18 3.72 -10.54
C ALA A 51 -2.02 2.35 -9.88
N ALA A 52 -2.66 1.31 -10.44
CA ALA A 52 -2.50 -0.08 -10.01
C ALA A 52 -2.68 -0.32 -8.50
N ASN A 53 -3.74 0.23 -7.89
CA ASN A 53 -4.03 0.17 -6.44
C ASN A 53 -2.94 0.80 -5.55
N VAL A 54 -2.21 1.76 -6.09
CA VAL A 54 -1.20 2.52 -5.36
C VAL A 54 -1.38 4.01 -5.63
N ILE A 55 -1.34 4.80 -4.58
CA ILE A 55 -1.30 6.26 -4.62
C ILE A 55 0.14 6.70 -4.40
N TYR A 56 0.71 7.39 -5.38
CA TYR A 56 2.06 7.94 -5.25
C TYR A 56 2.01 9.22 -4.42
N LEU A 57 2.89 9.31 -3.44
CA LEU A 57 3.02 10.46 -2.54
C LEU A 57 4.40 11.08 -2.75
N SER A 58 4.53 12.37 -2.49
CA SER A 58 5.82 13.07 -2.56
C SER A 58 6.04 13.91 -1.31
N HIS A 59 7.27 13.86 -0.79
CA HIS A 59 7.71 14.58 0.40
C HIS A 59 9.24 14.79 0.33
N PRO A 60 9.78 15.97 0.72
CA PRO A 60 11.21 16.27 0.58
C PRO A 60 12.14 15.30 1.33
N ALA A 61 11.67 14.73 2.44
CA ALA A 61 12.45 13.76 3.22
C ALA A 61 12.52 12.34 2.61
N ALA A 62 11.79 12.04 1.53
CA ALA A 62 11.78 10.71 0.90
C ALA A 62 12.04 10.79 -0.61
N LYS A 63 12.87 9.87 -1.13
CA LYS A 63 13.10 9.70 -2.56
C LYS A 63 11.86 9.14 -3.26
N GLN A 64 11.17 8.21 -2.60
CA GLN A 64 9.91 7.66 -3.08
C GLN A 64 9.00 7.42 -1.88
N LEU A 65 7.71 7.68 -2.06
CA LEU A 65 6.69 7.40 -1.06
C LEU A 65 5.43 6.94 -1.80
N ARG A 66 4.79 5.89 -1.31
CA ARG A 66 3.54 5.39 -1.90
C ARG A 66 2.67 4.73 -0.85
N LEU A 67 1.37 4.92 -1.00
CA LEU A 67 0.31 4.24 -0.26
C LEU A 67 -0.27 3.16 -1.16
N GLY A 68 -0.03 1.89 -0.83
CA GLY A 68 -0.73 0.75 -1.41
C GLY A 68 -2.09 0.58 -0.76
N CYS A 69 -3.13 0.57 -1.58
CA CYS A 69 -4.51 0.35 -1.15
C CYS A 69 -4.76 -1.13 -0.82
N ALA A 70 -5.88 -1.39 -0.15
CA ALA A 70 -6.32 -2.73 0.21
C ALA A 70 -6.26 -3.71 -0.97
N SER A 71 -5.52 -4.81 -0.79
CA SER A 71 -5.31 -5.85 -1.79
C SER A 71 -5.82 -7.21 -1.30
N ARG A 72 -5.50 -8.30 -2.02
CA ARG A 72 -5.80 -9.66 -1.55
C ARG A 72 -5.01 -10.03 -0.29
N ASN A 73 -3.79 -9.49 -0.13
CA ASN A 73 -2.84 -9.93 0.88
C ASN A 73 -2.71 -8.96 2.08
N PHE A 74 -3.05 -7.68 1.88
CA PHE A 74 -2.87 -6.64 2.89
C PHE A 74 -4.06 -5.67 2.91
N SER A 75 -4.34 -5.13 4.09
CA SER A 75 -5.38 -4.12 4.30
C SER A 75 -4.95 -2.74 3.78
N ASN A 76 -3.70 -2.36 4.03
CA ASN A 76 -3.01 -1.22 3.43
C ASN A 76 -1.49 -1.52 3.44
N GLU A 77 -0.74 -0.87 2.56
CA GLU A 77 0.72 -0.91 2.52
C GLU A 77 1.26 0.52 2.48
N LEU A 78 2.26 0.83 3.30
CA LEU A 78 3.07 2.02 3.17
C LEU A 78 4.44 1.61 2.66
N TYR A 79 4.92 2.23 1.60
CA TYR A 79 6.30 2.08 1.16
C TYR A 79 6.98 3.43 1.07
N ALA A 80 8.19 3.50 1.61
CA ALA A 80 9.05 4.67 1.54
C ALA A 80 10.49 4.27 1.20
N ALA A 81 11.14 5.07 0.37
CA ALA A 81 12.55 4.95 0.05
C ALA A 81 13.29 6.23 0.42
N SER A 82 14.39 6.08 1.15
CA SER A 82 15.33 7.14 1.48
C SER A 82 16.27 7.40 0.29
N ALA A 83 16.68 8.65 0.11
CA ALA A 83 17.71 9.01 -0.87
C ALA A 83 19.12 8.50 -0.47
N THR A 84 19.31 8.17 0.80
CA THR A 84 20.59 7.75 1.37
C THR A 84 20.51 6.35 1.98
N ARG A 85 21.66 5.65 2.00
CA ARG A 85 21.81 4.33 2.62
C ARG A 85 21.47 4.36 4.12
N LYS A 86 21.81 5.44 4.82
CA LYS A 86 21.46 5.67 6.22
C LYS A 86 20.43 6.81 6.28
N PRO A 87 19.13 6.50 6.42
CA PRO A 87 18.10 7.52 6.39
C PRO A 87 18.29 8.57 7.47
N ALA A 88 17.95 9.82 7.15
CA ALA A 88 17.92 10.90 8.12
C ALA A 88 16.74 10.73 9.11
N PRO A 89 16.81 11.32 10.31
CA PRO A 89 15.70 11.27 11.28
C PRO A 89 14.37 11.78 10.70
N ALA A 90 14.40 12.79 9.83
CA ALA A 90 13.21 13.30 9.14
C ALA A 90 12.51 12.25 8.26
N PHE A 91 13.27 11.34 7.63
CA PHE A 91 12.68 10.22 6.89
C PHE A 91 11.98 9.25 7.84
N THR A 92 12.60 8.94 8.99
CA THR A 92 12.01 8.06 10.00
C THR A 92 10.74 8.65 10.59
N ASP A 93 10.72 9.96 10.88
CA ASP A 93 9.52 10.64 11.41
C ASP A 93 8.39 10.70 10.38
N LEU A 94 8.70 10.97 9.11
CA LEU A 94 7.74 10.91 8.01
C LEU A 94 7.08 9.53 7.92
N VAL A 95 7.89 8.47 7.86
CA VAL A 95 7.39 7.09 7.74
C VAL A 95 6.56 6.71 8.97
N ALA A 96 7.02 7.05 10.16
CA ALA A 96 6.32 6.76 11.40
C ALA A 96 4.98 7.51 11.49
N SER A 97 4.96 8.79 11.10
CA SER A 97 3.73 9.61 11.06
C SER A 97 2.74 9.06 10.03
N ALA A 98 3.20 8.74 8.83
CA ALA A 98 2.35 8.13 7.81
C ALA A 98 1.78 6.78 8.27
N ALA A 99 2.61 5.93 8.87
CA ALA A 99 2.16 4.65 9.41
C ALA A 99 1.14 4.82 10.55
N ALA A 100 1.31 5.84 11.40
CA ALA A 100 0.39 6.12 12.49
C ALA A 100 -1.01 6.43 11.97
N VAL A 101 -1.11 7.22 10.89
CA VAL A 101 -2.36 7.57 10.22
C VAL A 101 -2.96 6.36 9.49
N ILE A 102 -2.20 5.71 8.61
CA ILE A 102 -2.69 4.63 7.73
C ILE A 102 -3.21 3.43 8.54
N PHE A 103 -2.51 3.09 9.62
CA PHE A 103 -2.81 1.88 10.39
C PHE A 103 -3.52 2.17 11.72
N THR A 104 -3.79 3.44 12.03
CA THR A 104 -4.38 3.88 13.30
C THR A 104 -3.61 3.33 14.49
N ILE A 105 -2.29 3.57 14.51
CA ILE A 105 -1.38 3.15 15.59
C ILE A 105 -0.76 4.41 16.23
N PRO A 106 -0.56 4.47 17.55
CA PRO A 106 0.12 5.59 18.18
C PRO A 106 1.48 5.88 17.54
N LYS A 107 1.76 7.16 17.23
CA LYS A 107 3.05 7.63 16.69
C LYS A 107 4.28 7.11 17.45
N PRO A 108 4.36 7.07 18.80
CA PRO A 108 5.54 6.54 19.47
C PRO A 108 5.81 5.05 19.16
N ASP A 109 4.76 4.26 18.94
CA ASP A 109 4.89 2.85 18.57
C ASP A 109 5.37 2.69 17.13
N THR A 110 4.86 3.50 16.20
CA THR A 110 5.33 3.47 14.81
C THR A 110 6.76 3.99 14.67
N VAL A 111 7.17 4.98 15.47
CA VAL A 111 8.57 5.45 15.57
C VAL A 111 9.47 4.32 16.04
N LYS A 112 9.09 3.62 17.11
CA LYS A 112 9.87 2.50 17.66
C LYS A 112 9.99 1.34 16.67
N GLY A 113 8.91 0.98 16.00
CA GLY A 113 8.91 -0.05 14.94
C GLY A 113 9.82 0.32 13.77
N THR A 114 9.63 1.51 13.21
CA THR A 114 10.41 2.03 12.07
C THR A 114 11.90 2.11 12.41
N THR A 115 12.24 2.67 13.57
CA THR A 115 13.64 2.81 14.03
C THR A 115 14.30 1.46 14.23
N ARG A 116 13.60 0.49 14.85
CA ARG A 116 14.14 -0.87 15.03
C ARG A 116 14.36 -1.59 13.71
N CYS A 117 13.43 -1.45 12.78
CA CYS A 117 13.53 -2.09 11.47
C CYS A 117 14.72 -1.50 10.68
N LEU A 118 14.82 -0.17 10.59
CA LEU A 118 15.89 0.49 9.85
C LEU A 118 17.27 0.32 10.53
N GLY A 119 17.31 0.36 11.86
CA GLY A 119 18.55 0.23 12.63
C GLY A 119 19.11 -1.19 12.70
N ARG A 120 18.29 -2.21 12.41
CA ARG A 120 18.73 -3.62 12.38
C ARG A 120 19.48 -3.98 11.10
N MET A 121 19.35 -3.20 10.03
CA MET A 121 20.06 -3.45 8.77
C MET A 121 21.56 -3.13 8.93
N GLY A 122 22.42 -4.01 8.44
CA GLY A 122 23.86 -3.82 8.54
C GLY A 122 24.67 -5.12 8.46
N ILE A 123 25.96 -5.00 8.75
CA ILE A 123 26.97 -6.04 8.50
C ILE A 123 26.58 -7.40 9.09
N PHE A 124 25.99 -7.43 10.28
CA PHE A 124 25.68 -8.68 10.99
C PHE A 124 24.29 -9.28 10.69
N ARG A 125 23.37 -8.51 10.11
CA ARG A 125 21.97 -8.95 9.89
C ARG A 125 21.55 -8.90 8.41
N GLY A 126 22.48 -8.55 7.54
CA GLY A 126 22.23 -8.35 6.12
C GLY A 126 21.51 -7.04 5.80
N ASP A 127 21.15 -6.94 4.53
CA ASP A 127 20.50 -5.77 3.94
C ASP A 127 18.96 -5.98 3.74
N ASP A 128 18.37 -7.09 4.22
CA ASP A 128 16.92 -7.33 4.25
C ASP A 128 16.52 -7.79 5.66
N VAL A 129 15.71 -6.98 6.34
CA VAL A 129 15.23 -7.22 7.70
C VAL A 129 13.72 -7.26 7.69
N LYS A 130 13.17 -8.36 8.17
CA LYS A 130 11.74 -8.51 8.45
C LYS A 130 11.53 -8.39 9.96
N LEU A 131 10.62 -7.51 10.37
CA LEU A 131 10.26 -7.26 11.76
C LEU A 131 8.75 -7.16 11.86
N ARG A 132 8.16 -7.91 12.78
CA ARG A 132 6.77 -7.72 13.17
C ARG A 132 6.69 -6.89 14.45
N TYR A 133 5.85 -5.85 14.46
CA TYR A 133 5.68 -4.95 15.60
C TYR A 133 4.24 -4.44 15.69
N ARG A 134 3.54 -4.68 16.81
CA ARG A 134 2.17 -4.18 17.06
C ARG A 134 1.19 -4.43 15.89
N ARG A 135 1.13 -5.67 15.37
CA ARG A 135 0.29 -6.08 14.22
C ARG A 135 0.66 -5.38 12.89
N LEU A 136 1.87 -4.83 12.80
CA LEU A 136 2.47 -4.40 11.55
C LEU A 136 3.58 -5.35 11.15
N ASP A 137 3.63 -5.67 9.87
CA ASP A 137 4.75 -6.31 9.21
C ASP A 137 5.61 -5.23 8.56
N LEU A 138 6.81 -5.04 9.11
CA LEU A 138 7.81 -4.11 8.62
C LEU A 138 8.89 -4.91 7.88
N ARG A 139 9.16 -4.52 6.65
CA ARG A 139 10.30 -5.01 5.87
C ARG A 139 11.20 -3.84 5.52
N CYS A 140 12.39 -3.83 6.08
CA CYS A 140 13.40 -2.84 5.75
C CYS A 140 14.46 -3.47 4.86
N THR A 141 14.72 -2.84 3.73
CA THR A 141 15.80 -3.25 2.84
C THR A 141 16.78 -2.12 2.62
N ARG A 142 18.02 -2.46 2.30
CA ARG A 142 19.09 -1.50 2.04
C ARG A 142 19.84 -1.91 0.79
N ASN A 143 20.33 -0.94 0.05
CA ASN A 143 21.31 -1.17 -1.00
C ASN A 143 22.49 -0.20 -0.83
N LYS A 144 23.34 -0.10 -1.84
CA LYS A 144 24.54 0.75 -1.78
C LYS A 144 24.20 2.23 -1.54
N THR A 145 23.07 2.72 -2.02
CA THR A 145 22.73 4.16 -2.05
C THR A 145 21.45 4.54 -1.32
N SER A 146 20.53 3.61 -1.08
CA SER A 146 19.22 3.87 -0.49
C SER A 146 18.88 2.84 0.60
N ALA A 147 17.92 3.22 1.43
CA ALA A 147 17.23 2.31 2.33
C ALA A 147 15.73 2.45 2.10
N ASN A 148 15.03 1.33 2.09
CA ASN A 148 13.61 1.27 1.85
C ASN A 148 12.94 0.62 3.05
N ILE A 149 11.70 1.00 3.28
CA ILE A 149 10.85 0.38 4.28
C ILE A 149 9.45 0.18 3.70
N THR A 150 8.96 -1.04 3.85
CA THR A 150 7.56 -1.40 3.61
C THR A 150 6.92 -1.70 4.96
N ILE A 151 5.77 -1.10 5.24
CA ILE A 151 4.95 -1.38 6.40
C ILE A 151 3.60 -1.84 5.90
N SER A 152 3.13 -2.98 6.36
CA SER A 152 1.84 -3.53 5.96
C SER A 152 1.12 -4.15 7.15
N ARG A 153 -0.19 -4.33 7.00
CA ARG A 153 -1.01 -5.12 7.93
C ARG A 153 -1.73 -6.21 7.14
N GLY A 154 -1.50 -7.47 7.51
CA GLY A 154 -2.21 -8.62 6.96
C GLY A 154 -3.72 -8.48 7.13
N LYS A 155 -4.51 -9.13 6.25
CA LYS A 155 -5.97 -9.05 6.30
C LYS A 155 -6.61 -9.81 7.47
N ASP A 156 -5.91 -10.82 7.97
CA ASP A 156 -6.38 -11.74 9.01
C ASP A 156 -6.01 -11.26 10.43
N GLU A 157 -5.45 -10.05 10.54
CA GLU A 157 -4.86 -9.47 11.75
C GLU A 157 -5.75 -8.43 12.39
#